data_AF-A0A926ATG8-F1
#
_entry.id   AF-A0A926ATG8-F1
#
_cell.length_a   1.000
_cell.length_b   1.000
_cell.length_c   1.000
_cell.angle_alpha   90.00
_cell.angle_beta   90.00
_cell.angle_gamma   90.00
#
_symmetry.space_group_name_H-M   'P 1'
#
loop_
_entity.id
_entity.type
_entity.pdbx_description
1 polymer ?
#
loop_
_entity_poly.entity_id
_entity_poly.type
_entity_poly.pdbx_seq_one_letter_code
_entity_poly.pdbx_strand_id
1 'polypeptide(L)'
;MARPASDKDMVTISFRCEREARDGLDEVARLIERDRSWVINEAIEEYLTHELSDLRSIARGLEQARRGEFATEEQVKGAFETFKQP
;
A
#
# COMPACT_ATOMS: atom_id res chain seq x y z
N MET A 1 -17.36 6.70 -21.31
CA MET A 1 -17.70 5.27 -21.19
C MET A 1 -16.97 4.73 -19.97
N ALA A 2 -17.65 4.64 -18.81
CA ALA A 2 -17.08 3.99 -17.63
C ALA A 2 -16.86 2.51 -17.96
N ARG A 3 -15.64 2.02 -17.79
CA ARG A 3 -15.30 0.61 -17.97
C ARG A 3 -16.11 -0.17 -16.91
N PRO A 4 -16.93 -1.17 -17.26
CA PRO A 4 -17.60 -1.97 -16.24
C PRO A 4 -16.52 -2.63 -15.37
N ALA A 5 -16.64 -2.45 -14.05
CA ALA A 5 -15.83 -3.18 -13.10
C ALA A 5 -15.89 -4.67 -13.50
N SER A 6 -14.73 -5.28 -13.73
CA SER A 6 -14.69 -6.68 -14.13
C SER A 6 -15.38 -7.51 -13.04
N ASP A 7 -16.18 -8.47 -13.48
CA ASP A 7 -16.90 -9.49 -12.71
C ASP A 7 -15.93 -10.43 -11.96
N LYS A 8 -15.01 -9.86 -11.18
CA LYS A 8 -14.29 -10.54 -10.10
C LYS A 8 -15.24 -10.56 -8.91
N ASP A 9 -15.19 -11.61 -8.09
CA ASP A 9 -16.10 -11.84 -6.96
C ASP A 9 -16.15 -10.64 -5.97
N MET A 10 -16.96 -9.63 -6.29
CA MET A 10 -17.11 -8.42 -5.47
C MET A 10 -18.01 -8.74 -4.29
N VAL A 11 -17.48 -8.57 -3.08
CA VAL A 11 -18.23 -8.72 -1.85
C VAL A 11 -18.68 -7.35 -1.36
N THR A 12 -19.97 -7.22 -1.02
CA THR A 12 -20.48 -6.00 -0.39
C THR A 12 -20.11 -5.99 1.09
N ILE A 13 -19.47 -4.91 1.53
CA ILE A 13 -19.16 -4.66 2.93
C ILE A 13 -19.83 -3.37 3.40
N SER A 14 -20.22 -3.33 4.67
CA SER A 14 -20.63 -2.08 5.32
C SER A 14 -19.44 -1.49 6.06
N PHE A 15 -19.16 -0.22 5.81
CA PHE A 15 -18.08 0.50 6.50
C PHE A 15 -18.62 1.72 7.23
N ARG A 16 -18.00 2.06 8.35
CA ARG A 16 -18.28 3.27 9.10
C ARG A 16 -17.09 4.21 8.96
N CYS A 17 -17.38 5.47 8.64
CA CYS A 17 -16.41 6.55 8.59
C CYS A 17 -17.00 7.82 9.18
N GLU A 18 -16.17 8.83 9.38
CA GLU A 18 -16.61 10.17 9.68
C GLU A 18 -17.33 10.80 8.47
N ARG A 19 -18.23 11.75 8.74
CA ARG A 19 -18.98 12.44 7.69
C ARG A 19 -18.04 13.14 6.70
N GLU A 20 -17.04 13.83 7.21
CA GLU A 20 -16.07 14.56 6.41
C GLU A 20 -15.32 13.64 5.43
N ALA A 21 -14.91 12.45 5.88
CA ALA A 21 -14.27 11.47 5.02
C ALA A 21 -15.21 11.01 3.89
N ARG A 22 -16.48 10.75 4.18
CA ARG A 22 -17.48 10.42 3.14
C ARG A 22 -17.63 11.56 2.13
N ASP A 23 -17.75 12.79 2.60
CA ASP A 23 -17.95 13.96 1.75
C ASP A 23 -16.73 14.18 0.83
N GLY A 24 -15.52 13.97 1.34
CA GLY A 24 -14.29 13.97 0.53
C GLY A 24 -14.24 12.87 -0.52
N LEU A 25 -14.62 11.63 -0.16
CA LEU A 25 -14.72 10.51 -1.12
C LEU A 25 -15.71 10.82 -2.24
N ASP A 26 -16.84 11.46 -1.91
CA ASP A 26 -17.86 11.89 -2.88
C ASP A 26 -17.36 12.99 -3.81
N GLU A 27 -16.63 13.97 -3.28
CA GLU A 27 -16.03 15.03 -4.08
C GLU A 27 -15.01 14.48 -5.08
N VAL A 28 -14.11 13.60 -4.62
CA VAL A 28 -13.13 12.94 -5.49
C VAL A 28 -13.84 12.16 -6.60
N ALA A 29 -14.81 11.31 -6.24
CA ALA A 29 -15.58 10.50 -7.19
C ALA A 29 -16.24 11.38 -8.26
N ARG A 30 -16.84 12.50 -7.86
CA ARG A 30 -17.46 13.48 -8.78
C ARG A 30 -16.44 14.11 -9.72
N LEU A 31 -15.28 14.53 -9.21
CA LEU A 31 -14.24 15.22 -10.00
C LEU A 31 -13.60 14.33 -11.06
N ILE A 32 -13.49 13.02 -10.79
CA ILE A 32 -12.86 12.04 -11.70
C ILE A 32 -13.87 11.22 -12.53
N GLU A 33 -15.17 11.55 -12.44
CA GLU A 33 -16.26 10.85 -13.11
C GLU A 33 -16.28 9.34 -12.82
N ARG A 34 -16.24 8.99 -11.53
CA ARG A 34 -16.33 7.62 -11.01
C ARG A 34 -17.37 7.52 -9.89
N ASP A 35 -17.72 6.30 -9.53
CA ASP A 35 -18.54 6.06 -8.34
C ASP A 35 -17.67 5.99 -7.06
N ARG A 36 -18.32 6.16 -5.91
CA ARG A 36 -17.64 6.12 -4.61
C ARG A 36 -16.96 4.78 -4.35
N SER A 37 -17.55 3.66 -4.80
CA SER A 37 -16.97 2.34 -4.58
C SER A 37 -15.64 2.19 -5.31
N TRP A 38 -15.49 2.76 -6.49
CA TRP A 38 -14.22 2.84 -7.20
C TRP A 38 -13.16 3.55 -6.35
N VAL A 39 -13.45 4.77 -5.86
CA VAL A 39 -12.51 5.55 -5.03
C VAL A 39 -12.14 4.81 -3.74
N ILE A 40 -13.12 4.18 -3.09
CA ILE A 40 -12.89 3.39 -1.87
C ILE A 40 -11.97 2.20 -2.16
N ASN A 41 -12.20 1.47 -3.27
CA ASN A 41 -11.37 0.32 -3.63
C ASN A 41 -9.93 0.73 -3.93
N GLU A 42 -9.72 1.84 -4.66
CA GLU A 42 -8.37 2.35 -4.93
C GLU A 42 -7.65 2.72 -3.62
N ALA A 43 -8.32 3.43 -2.71
CA ALA A 43 -7.74 3.79 -1.41
C ALA A 43 -7.40 2.56 -0.55
N ILE A 44 -8.25 1.53 -0.58
CA ILE A 44 -8.00 0.27 0.12
C ILE A 44 -6.82 -0.46 -0.52
N GLU A 45 -6.74 -0.53 -1.86
CA GLU A 45 -5.65 -1.19 -2.58
C GLU A 45 -4.31 -0.52 -2.30
N GLU A 46 -4.26 0.81 -2.31
CA GLU A 46 -3.06 1.57 -1.98
C GLU A 46 -2.61 1.30 -0.54
N TYR A 47 -3.52 1.37 0.42
CA TYR A 47 -3.22 1.09 1.83
C TYR A 47 -2.69 -0.34 2.02
N LEU A 48 -3.40 -1.34 1.47
CA LEU A 48 -3.01 -2.74 1.61
C LEU A 48 -1.67 -3.02 0.93
N THR A 49 -1.39 -2.41 -0.22
CA THR A 49 -0.13 -2.61 -0.95
C THR A 49 1.05 -2.13 -0.11
N HIS A 50 0.98 -0.92 0.42
CA HIS A 50 2.05 -0.35 1.24
C HIS A 50 2.17 -1.07 2.58
N GLU A 51 1.08 -1.16 3.34
CA GLU A 51 1.11 -1.70 4.70
C GLU A 51 1.53 -3.18 4.71
N LEU A 52 1.02 -4.00 3.78
CA LEU A 52 1.43 -5.41 3.72
C LEU A 52 2.88 -5.57 3.27
N SER A 53 3.39 -4.71 2.38
CA SER A 53 4.80 -4.73 1.99
C SER A 53 5.70 -4.44 3.20
N ASP A 54 5.36 -3.42 3.98
CA ASP A 54 6.14 -3.01 5.15
C ASP A 54 6.11 -4.08 6.23
N LEU A 55 4.92 -4.57 6.58
CA LEU A 55 4.77 -5.63 7.58
C LEU A 55 5.51 -6.91 7.18
N ARG A 56 5.46 -7.29 5.89
CA ARG A 56 6.21 -8.46 5.38
C ARG A 56 7.72 -8.23 5.43
N SER A 57 8.17 -7.03 5.13
CA SER A 57 9.60 -6.68 5.16
C SER A 57 10.15 -6.71 6.58
N ILE A 58 9.41 -6.15 7.54
CA ILE A 58 9.73 -6.21 8.96
C ILE A 58 9.76 -7.66 9.44
N ALA A 59 8.73 -8.45 9.15
CA ALA A 59 8.66 -9.84 9.55
C ALA A 59 9.85 -10.66 9.01
N ARG A 60 10.22 -10.44 7.75
CA ARG A 60 11.40 -11.07 7.13
C ARG A 60 12.69 -10.64 7.84
N GLY A 61 12.89 -9.35 8.08
CA GLY A 61 14.09 -8.83 8.76
C GLY A 61 14.24 -9.38 10.18
N LEU A 62 13.13 -9.50 10.92
CA LEU A 62 13.14 -10.13 12.25
C LEU A 62 13.55 -11.60 12.19
N GLU A 63 13.08 -12.34 11.20
CA GLU A 63 13.45 -13.75 11.03
C GLU A 63 14.94 -13.90 10.66
N GLN A 64 15.44 -13.06 9.75
CA GLN A 64 16.87 -13.01 9.40
C GLN A 64 17.74 -12.70 10.62
N ALA A 65 17.36 -11.69 11.41
CA ALA A 65 18.06 -11.33 12.64
C ALA A 65 18.08 -12.47 13.66
N ARG A 66 16.96 -13.19 13.84
CA ARG A 66 16.89 -14.38 14.71
C ARG A 66 17.81 -15.50 14.25
N ARG A 67 18.06 -15.61 12.95
CA ARG A 67 19.00 -16.58 12.34
C ARG A 67 20.44 -16.07 12.32
N GLY A 68 20.71 -14.86 12.82
CA GLY A 68 22.03 -14.24 12.80
C GLY A 68 22.49 -13.77 11.42
N GLU A 69 21.57 -13.62 10.46
CA GLU A 69 21.85 -13.19 9.08
C GLU A 69 22.08 -11.68 9.02
N PHE A 70 23.17 -11.21 9.62
CA PHE A 70 23.62 -9.83 9.56
C PHE A 70 24.71 -9.63 8.50
N ALA A 71 24.77 -8.44 7.93
CA ALA A 71 25.86 -8.06 7.04
C ALA A 71 27.19 -7.95 7.81
N THR A 72 28.29 -8.33 7.17
CA THR A 72 29.64 -8.09 7.71
C THR A 72 30.05 -6.63 7.55
N GLU A 73 31.09 -6.22 8.27
CA GLU A 73 31.63 -4.86 8.18
C GLU A 73 32.04 -4.47 6.75
N GLU A 74 32.64 -5.40 6.00
CA GLU A 74 33.06 -5.19 4.62
C GLU A 74 31.85 -4.97 3.69
N GLN A 75 30.77 -5.73 3.89
CA GLN A 75 29.55 -5.59 3.12
C GLN A 75 28.88 -4.23 3.37
N VAL A 76 28.84 -3.79 4.64
CA VAL A 76 28.32 -2.48 5.01
C VAL A 76 29.15 -1.37 4.36
N LYS A 77 30.49 -1.44 4.47
CA LYS A 77 31.39 -0.46 3.84
C LYS A 77 31.19 -0.39 2.33
N GLY A 78 31.09 -1.53 1.65
CA GLY A 78 30.84 -1.59 0.21
C GLY A 78 29.52 -0.94 -0.20
N ALA A 79 28.45 -1.16 0.57
CA ALA A 79 27.14 -0.55 0.29
C ALA A 79 27.19 0.99 0.36
N PHE A 80 27.85 1.56 1.36
CA PHE A 80 27.97 3.01 1.52
C PHE A 80 28.78 3.70 0.42
N GLU A 81 29.76 3.02 -0.18
CA GLU A 81 30.53 3.59 -1.29
C GLU A 81 29.69 3.71 -2.57
N THR A 82 28.74 2.80 -2.81
CA THR A 82 27.81 2.86 -3.95
C THR A 82 26.86 4.07 -3.85
N PHE A 83 26.42 4.44 -2.64
CA PHE A 83 25.52 5.59 -2.43
C PHE A 83 26.21 6.96 -2.54
N LYS A 84 27.55 7.03 -2.48
CA LYS A 84 28.31 8.29 -2.57
C LYS A 84 28.63 8.70 -4.01
N GLN A 85 28.36 7.85 -5.00
CA GLN A 85 28.55 8.19 -6.40
C GLN A 85 27.28 8.90 -6.93
N PRO A 86 27.40 10.11 -7.53
CA PRO A 86 26.27 10.88 -8.05
C PRO A 86 25.58 10.22 -9.25
#